data_AF-A0AAD7DNG2-F1
#
_entry.id   AF-A0AAD7DNG2-F1
#
_cell.length_a   1.000
_cell.length_b   1.000
_cell.length_c   1.000
_cell.angle_alpha   90.00
_cell.angle_beta   90.00
_cell.angle_gamma   90.00
#
_symmetry.space_group_name_H-M   'P 1'
#
loop_
_entity.id
_entity.type
_entity.pdbx_description
1 polymer ?
#
loop_
_entity_poly.entity_id
_entity_poly.type
_entity_poly.pdbx_seq_one_letter_code
_entity_poly.pdbx_strand_id
1 'polypeptide(L)'
;MPASALADSTNSLKRSPAHLPAGGSSQKKQCSNDRKARCLQEESPTKPQTPVVGDLEKLLRRLGRGKTVDQATVKALKALATGSDQVACMVDMVHSIIESVKVRVSERCRDLKGKKKMLQAELYLEWLCEYEFVLAAVENVLRAKVPIATGRTLFSILFHLIDEYISAVDAHQDGWSHRFPMVPIERYSWVMTLVEEANDSTTDERSTMAVKDAEARLERYDSVMALALQRYKAECTEYWQLSAAIGRKQETLARGCCLLTEQTGYGSETDEMGFGLLVTTRNSMIRWKGQTSSGSEADDSGYET
;
A
#
# COMPACT_ATOMS: atom_id res chain seq x y z
N MET A 1 -19.06 -52.23 23.72
CA MET A 1 -17.75 -52.00 23.07
C MET A 1 -17.02 -50.90 23.82
N PRO A 2 -15.72 -51.04 24.10
CA PRO A 2 -15.08 -50.42 25.26
C PRO A 2 -14.46 -49.04 25.02
N ALA A 3 -14.66 -48.20 26.03
CA ALA A 3 -13.70 -47.34 26.75
C ALA A 3 -12.82 -46.29 26.04
N SER A 4 -13.12 -45.04 26.41
CA SER A 4 -12.29 -43.83 26.39
C SER A 4 -11.03 -43.88 27.28
N ALA A 5 -10.00 -43.11 26.91
CA ALA A 5 -9.05 -42.40 27.79
C ALA A 5 -8.28 -41.38 26.91
N LEU A 6 -8.48 -40.05 27.00
CA LEU A 6 -7.93 -39.07 27.95
C LEU A 6 -6.41 -39.16 28.14
N ALA A 7 -5.70 -38.18 27.57
CA ALA A 7 -4.31 -37.87 27.88
C ALA A 7 -4.21 -36.39 28.26
N ASP A 8 -3.98 -36.16 29.56
CA ASP A 8 -3.57 -34.90 30.15
C ASP A 8 -2.11 -34.60 29.79
N SER A 9 -1.79 -33.33 29.52
CA SER A 9 -0.41 -32.83 29.56
C SER A 9 -0.41 -31.45 30.20
N THR A 10 -0.15 -31.46 31.50
CA THR A 10 0.18 -30.29 32.32
C THR A 10 1.65 -29.96 32.12
N ASN A 11 1.95 -28.78 31.60
CA ASN A 11 3.33 -28.28 31.52
C ASN A 11 3.51 -27.11 32.49
N SER A 12 4.50 -27.30 33.35
CA SER A 12 4.76 -26.52 34.57
C SER A 12 5.62 -25.29 34.26
N LEU A 13 5.12 -24.12 34.63
CA LEU A 13 5.81 -22.82 34.55
C LEU A 13 6.89 -22.71 35.64
N LYS A 14 8.17 -22.78 35.24
CA LYS A 14 9.30 -22.34 36.08
C LYS A 14 9.58 -20.86 35.86
N ARG A 15 9.27 -20.04 36.87
CA ARG A 15 9.77 -18.66 37.02
C ARG A 15 11.15 -18.69 37.68
N SER A 16 12.09 -17.91 37.15
CA SER A 16 13.32 -17.50 37.85
C SER A 16 13.47 -15.98 37.73
N PRO A 17 13.87 -15.27 38.80
CA PRO A 17 13.99 -13.81 38.80
C PRO A 17 15.42 -13.37 38.44
N ALA A 18 15.53 -12.31 37.64
CA ALA A 18 16.79 -11.64 37.35
C ALA A 18 17.00 -10.47 38.33
N HIS A 19 18.17 -10.50 38.98
CA HIS A 19 18.71 -9.45 39.83
C HIS A 19 19.13 -8.21 39.00
N LEU A 20 18.81 -7.01 39.51
CA LEU A 20 19.36 -5.73 39.08
C LEU A 20 20.42 -5.26 40.09
N PRO A 21 21.56 -4.70 39.66
CA PRO A 21 22.34 -3.80 40.48
C PRO A 21 22.16 -2.34 40.04
N ALA A 22 21.88 -1.48 41.01
CA ALA A 22 21.89 -0.02 40.88
C ALA A 22 23.29 0.52 41.24
N GLY A 23 24.00 1.09 40.27
CA GLY A 23 25.01 2.13 40.48
C GLY A 23 24.41 3.43 39.93
N GLY A 24 24.37 4.56 40.62
CA GLY A 24 25.47 5.20 41.32
C GLY A 24 25.94 6.39 40.46
N SER A 25 25.35 7.57 40.65
CA SER A 25 25.97 8.81 40.17
C SER A 25 25.71 9.96 41.17
N SER A 26 26.80 10.36 41.82
CA SER A 26 26.96 11.62 42.52
C SER A 26 27.68 12.57 41.58
N GLN A 27 27.13 13.75 41.29
CA GLN A 27 27.97 14.91 40.94
C GLN A 27 27.43 16.22 41.52
N LYS A 28 28.37 16.91 42.15
CA LYS A 28 28.28 18.20 42.84
C LYS A 28 28.45 19.36 41.86
N LYS A 29 27.80 20.48 42.21
CA LYS A 29 28.28 21.89 42.18
C LYS A 29 29.02 22.41 40.94
N GLN A 30 28.28 23.23 40.18
CA GLN A 30 28.47 24.68 40.05
C GLN A 30 29.91 25.24 40.17
N CYS A 31 30.40 25.86 39.08
CA CYS A 31 31.10 27.14 39.11
C CYS A 31 31.08 27.79 37.71
N SER A 32 30.80 29.09 37.69
CA SER A 32 30.80 29.96 36.53
C SER A 32 32.21 30.24 36.03
N ASN A 33 32.36 30.57 34.75
CA ASN A 33 33.27 31.64 34.34
C ASN A 33 32.93 32.15 32.93
N ASP A 34 32.73 33.46 32.87
CA ASP A 34 32.82 34.29 31.68
C ASP A 34 34.11 34.04 30.90
N ARG A 35 34.00 33.95 29.58
CA ARG A 35 34.98 34.50 28.64
C ARG A 35 34.41 34.57 27.22
N LYS A 36 34.22 35.81 26.75
CA LYS A 36 34.11 36.19 25.34
C LYS A 36 35.27 35.58 24.54
N ALA A 37 34.94 34.75 23.56
CA ALA A 37 35.79 34.52 22.40
C ALA A 37 34.88 34.40 21.17
N ARG A 38 35.05 35.34 20.25
CA ARG A 38 34.59 35.24 18.85
C ARG A 38 35.11 33.92 18.29
N CYS A 39 34.22 33.01 17.94
CA CYS A 39 34.52 31.88 17.09
C CYS A 39 33.44 31.79 16.03
N LEU A 40 33.87 31.52 14.82
CA LEU A 40 33.11 31.46 13.58
C LEU A 40 31.82 30.66 13.77
N GLN A 41 30.69 31.24 13.37
CA GLN A 41 29.46 30.48 13.19
C GLN A 41 29.69 29.51 12.04
N GLU A 42 30.09 28.28 12.37
CA GLU A 42 29.78 27.13 11.54
C GLU A 42 28.25 27.05 11.48
N GLU A 43 27.70 27.36 10.30
CA GLU A 43 26.33 27.03 9.95
C GLU A 43 26.15 25.53 10.19
N SER A 44 25.42 25.23 11.26
CA SER A 44 25.01 23.87 11.56
C SER A 44 24.19 23.35 10.37
N PRO A 45 24.48 22.16 9.82
CA PRO A 45 23.74 21.64 8.70
C PRO A 45 22.29 21.44 9.15
N THR A 46 21.39 22.22 8.55
CA THR A 46 19.95 22.12 8.73
C THR A 46 19.56 20.64 8.57
N LYS A 47 19.11 20.01 9.65
CA LYS A 47 18.61 18.63 9.61
C LYS A 47 17.59 18.53 8.46
N PRO A 48 17.67 17.51 7.59
CA PRO A 48 16.66 17.32 6.56
C PRO A 48 15.32 17.16 7.27
N GLN A 49 14.44 18.15 7.07
CA GLN A 49 13.07 18.09 7.58
C GLN A 49 12.41 16.88 6.92
N THR A 50 11.91 15.97 7.75
CA THR A 50 11.08 14.85 7.31
C THR A 50 9.94 15.42 6.48
N PRO A 51 9.73 14.96 5.23
CA PRO A 51 8.63 15.45 4.41
C PRO A 51 7.31 15.24 5.15
N VAL A 52 6.49 16.29 5.23
CA VAL A 52 5.26 16.26 6.00
C VAL A 52 4.28 15.34 5.27
N VAL A 53 3.69 14.36 5.96
CA VAL A 53 2.79 13.33 5.40
C VAL A 53 1.63 13.92 4.57
N GLY A 54 1.17 15.13 4.90
CA GLY A 54 0.17 15.88 4.13
C GLY A 54 0.63 16.43 2.77
N ASP A 55 1.90 16.24 2.40
CA ASP A 55 2.48 16.76 1.17
C ASP A 55 2.22 15.84 -0.03
N LEU A 56 2.22 14.50 0.13
CA LEU A 56 2.03 13.57 -1.00
C LEU A 56 0.63 13.69 -1.60
N GLU A 57 -0.43 13.64 -0.79
CA GLU A 57 -1.81 13.75 -1.30
C GLU A 57 -2.01 15.08 -2.05
N LYS A 58 -1.55 16.20 -1.48
CA LYS A 58 -1.64 17.53 -2.11
C LYS A 58 -0.86 17.59 -3.41
N LEU A 59 0.34 17.01 -3.44
CA LEU A 59 1.19 16.94 -4.62
C LEU A 59 0.51 16.15 -5.75
N LEU A 60 -0.02 14.97 -5.43
CA LEU A 60 -0.74 14.12 -6.38
C LEU A 60 -2.03 14.80 -6.87
N ARG A 61 -2.82 15.41 -5.99
CA ARG A 61 -4.01 16.16 -6.41
C ARG A 61 -3.66 17.33 -7.33
N ARG A 62 -2.55 18.03 -7.09
CA ARG A 62 -2.05 19.10 -7.98
C ARG A 62 -1.65 18.53 -9.34
N LEU A 63 -0.91 17.42 -9.36
CA LEU A 63 -0.50 16.72 -10.59
C LEU A 63 -1.68 16.18 -11.39
N GLY A 64 -2.68 15.60 -10.72
CA GLY A 64 -3.86 15.03 -11.37
C GLY A 64 -4.77 16.08 -12.01
N ARG A 65 -4.79 17.31 -11.48
CA ARG A 65 -5.58 18.43 -12.05
C ARG A 65 -4.85 19.22 -13.14
N GLY A 66 -3.51 19.19 -13.12
CA GLY A 66 -2.69 20.00 -14.02
C GLY A 66 -2.74 19.50 -15.46
N LYS A 67 -2.92 20.42 -16.42
CA LYS A 67 -2.72 20.12 -17.87
C LYS A 67 -1.25 19.97 -18.25
N THR A 68 -0.36 20.61 -17.47
CA THR A 68 1.09 20.58 -17.68
C THR A 68 1.76 20.18 -16.38
N VAL A 69 2.67 19.22 -16.47
CA VAL A 69 3.48 18.76 -15.33
C VAL A 69 4.70 19.67 -15.20
N ASP A 70 4.78 20.43 -14.11
CA ASP A 70 5.92 21.29 -13.83
C ASP A 70 7.09 20.49 -13.24
N GLN A 71 8.32 20.83 -13.67
CA GLN A 71 9.52 20.12 -13.23
C GLN A 71 9.74 20.22 -11.72
N ALA A 72 9.30 21.29 -11.06
CA ALA A 72 9.45 21.47 -9.62
C ALA A 72 8.61 20.44 -8.84
N THR A 73 7.35 20.21 -9.24
CA THR A 73 6.50 19.16 -8.68
C THR A 73 7.05 17.76 -8.92
N VAL A 74 7.63 17.48 -10.10
CA VAL A 74 8.27 16.17 -10.36
C VAL A 74 9.52 15.98 -9.52
N LYS A 75 10.32 17.04 -9.32
CA LYS A 75 11.46 17.01 -8.40
C LYS A 75 11.01 16.76 -6.96
N ALA A 76 9.92 17.39 -6.51
CA ALA A 76 9.35 17.15 -5.19
C ALA A 76 8.88 15.69 -5.05
N LEU A 77 8.19 15.14 -6.05
CA LEU A 77 7.77 13.73 -6.06
C LEU A 77 8.98 12.78 -5.97
N LYS A 78 10.05 13.07 -6.71
CA LYS A 78 11.29 12.29 -6.63
C LYS A 78 11.96 12.41 -5.27
N ALA A 79 11.95 13.61 -4.66
CA ALA A 79 12.56 13.85 -3.36
C ALA A 79 11.92 13.01 -2.26
N LEU A 80 10.62 12.72 -2.36
CA LEU A 80 9.91 11.79 -1.45
C LEU A 80 10.48 10.36 -1.50
N ALA A 81 11.17 9.99 -2.57
CA ALA A 81 11.81 8.69 -2.73
C ALA A 81 13.31 8.69 -2.43
N THR A 82 13.91 9.81 -1.98
CA THR A 82 15.33 9.89 -1.61
C THR A 82 15.49 10.01 -0.09
N GLY A 83 15.83 8.89 0.57
CA GLY A 83 16.09 8.80 2.02
C GLY A 83 16.60 7.41 2.42
N SER A 84 16.91 7.13 3.69
CA SER A 84 17.28 5.77 4.16
C SER A 84 16.04 4.93 4.52
N ASP A 85 14.96 5.55 4.99
CA ASP A 85 13.68 4.92 5.37
C ASP A 85 12.60 4.99 4.28
N GLN A 86 12.99 4.87 3.00
CA GLN A 86 12.13 5.17 1.85
C GLN A 86 10.84 4.35 1.81
N VAL A 87 10.92 3.06 2.15
CA VAL A 87 9.79 2.13 2.03
C VAL A 87 8.78 2.39 3.14
N ALA A 88 9.23 2.50 4.39
CA ALA A 88 8.35 2.81 5.52
C ALA A 88 7.66 4.16 5.32
N CYS A 89 8.42 5.19 4.95
CA CYS A 89 7.86 6.52 4.69
C CYS A 89 6.84 6.53 3.54
N MET A 90 7.09 5.79 2.45
CA MET A 90 6.14 5.68 1.34
C MET A 90 4.85 4.97 1.75
N VAL A 91 4.96 3.88 2.51
CA VAL A 91 3.80 3.15 3.04
C VAL A 91 2.97 4.07 3.93
N ASP A 92 3.59 4.79 4.87
CA ASP A 92 2.88 5.73 5.76
C ASP A 92 2.18 6.85 4.99
N MET A 93 2.83 7.40 3.96
CA MET A 93 2.23 8.43 3.11
C MET A 93 1.03 7.91 2.30
N VAL A 94 1.11 6.68 1.78
CA VAL A 94 -0.01 6.04 1.07
C VAL A 94 -1.12 5.70 2.05
N HIS A 95 -0.81 5.18 3.23
CA HIS A 95 -1.79 4.89 4.28
C HIS A 95 -2.57 6.16 4.67
N SER A 96 -1.90 7.31 4.78
CA SER A 96 -2.58 8.59 5.00
C SER A 96 -3.53 8.98 3.87
N ILE A 97 -3.24 8.61 2.61
CA ILE A 97 -4.15 8.83 1.48
C ILE A 97 -5.40 7.95 1.65
N ILE A 98 -5.22 6.67 2.00
CA ILE A 98 -6.33 5.72 2.23
C ILE A 98 -7.27 6.26 3.30
N GLU A 99 -6.75 6.69 4.45
CA GLU A 99 -7.56 7.22 5.54
C GLU A 99 -8.28 8.53 5.15
N SER A 100 -7.59 9.43 4.46
CA SER A 100 -8.20 10.66 3.90
C SER A 100 -9.35 10.35 2.94
N VAL A 101 -9.17 9.34 2.07
CA VAL A 101 -10.22 8.87 1.15
C VAL A 101 -11.41 8.28 1.90
N LYS A 102 -11.17 7.39 2.86
CA LYS A 102 -12.24 6.78 3.67
C LYS A 102 -13.05 7.83 4.41
N VAL A 103 -12.41 8.86 4.97
CA VAL A 103 -13.08 10.00 5.60
C VAL A 103 -13.95 10.74 4.59
N ARG A 104 -13.42 11.12 3.43
CA ARG A 104 -14.18 11.84 2.39
C ARG A 104 -15.39 11.06 1.87
N VAL A 105 -15.21 9.76 1.61
CA VAL A 105 -16.31 8.87 1.20
C VAL A 105 -17.35 8.78 2.32
N SER A 106 -16.91 8.62 3.57
CA SER A 106 -17.79 8.58 4.72
C SER A 106 -18.59 9.86 4.93
N GLU A 107 -17.97 11.02 4.75
CA GLU A 107 -18.65 12.34 4.82
C GLU A 107 -19.67 12.48 3.68
N ARG A 108 -19.26 12.20 2.44
CA ARG A 108 -20.14 12.26 1.26
C ARG A 108 -21.35 11.33 1.41
N CYS A 109 -21.15 10.11 1.91
CA CYS A 109 -22.23 9.15 2.10
C CYS A 109 -23.09 9.45 3.34
N ARG A 110 -22.53 10.09 4.37
CA ARG A 110 -23.29 10.56 5.54
C ARG A 110 -24.32 11.62 5.16
N ASP A 111 -23.99 12.47 4.19
CA ASP A 111 -24.91 13.51 3.70
C ASP A 111 -26.07 12.94 2.86
N LEU A 112 -25.99 11.67 2.44
CA LEU A 112 -27.05 10.93 1.75
C LEU A 112 -28.05 10.25 2.71
N LYS A 113 -27.90 10.45 4.03
CA LYS A 113 -28.74 9.85 5.07
C LYS A 113 -30.24 9.96 4.74
N GLY A 114 -30.91 8.81 4.70
CA GLY A 114 -32.35 8.68 4.51
C GLY A 114 -32.84 8.55 3.06
N LYS A 115 -31.96 8.65 2.05
CA LYS A 115 -32.36 8.52 0.63
C LYS A 115 -32.25 7.08 0.10
N LYS A 116 -31.12 6.42 0.34
CA LYS A 116 -30.89 5.00 0.03
C LYS A 116 -29.62 4.55 0.76
N LYS A 117 -29.62 3.36 1.35
CA LYS A 117 -28.40 2.77 1.90
C LYS A 117 -27.52 2.21 0.78
N MET A 118 -26.21 2.23 1.01
CA MET A 118 -25.19 1.78 0.07
C MET A 118 -24.90 0.29 0.25
N LEU A 119 -24.72 -0.45 -0.83
CA LEU A 119 -24.23 -1.84 -0.78
C LEU A 119 -22.76 -1.85 -0.41
N GLN A 120 -22.29 -2.95 0.16
CA GLN A 120 -20.87 -3.11 0.45
C GLN A 120 -19.99 -3.02 -0.81
N ALA A 121 -20.41 -3.62 -1.92
CA ALA A 121 -19.71 -3.53 -3.20
C ALA A 121 -19.61 -2.08 -3.74
N GLU A 122 -20.64 -1.26 -3.51
CA GLU A 122 -20.65 0.17 -3.89
C GLU A 122 -19.68 0.98 -3.01
N LEU A 123 -19.55 0.66 -1.72
CA LEU A 123 -18.58 1.32 -0.85
C LEU A 123 -17.15 1.12 -1.34
N TYR A 124 -16.80 -0.12 -1.68
CA TYR A 124 -15.47 -0.46 -2.19
C TYR A 124 -15.18 0.21 -3.53
N LEU A 125 -16.19 0.28 -4.41
CA LEU A 125 -16.13 1.07 -5.63
C LEU A 125 -15.89 2.57 -5.32
N GLU A 126 -16.61 3.16 -4.37
CA GLU A 126 -16.44 4.58 -4.00
C GLU A 126 -15.03 4.88 -3.46
N TRP A 127 -14.42 3.95 -2.71
CA TRP A 127 -13.01 4.07 -2.32
C TRP A 127 -12.11 4.09 -3.57
N LEU A 128 -12.28 3.14 -4.50
CA LEU A 128 -11.53 3.11 -5.77
C LEU A 128 -11.71 4.39 -6.59
N CYS A 129 -12.94 4.90 -6.68
CA CYS A 129 -13.29 6.15 -7.36
C CYS A 129 -12.52 7.34 -6.78
N GLU A 130 -12.42 7.44 -5.46
CA GLU A 130 -11.78 8.56 -4.80
C GLU A 130 -10.26 8.54 -4.95
N TYR A 131 -9.65 7.39 -5.26
CA TYR A 131 -8.22 7.29 -5.59
C TYR A 131 -7.86 7.75 -7.01
N GLU A 132 -8.83 8.07 -7.88
CA GLU A 132 -8.62 8.48 -9.28
C GLU A 132 -7.59 9.62 -9.44
N PHE A 133 -7.49 10.52 -8.47
CA PHE A 133 -6.50 11.61 -8.54
C PHE A 133 -5.06 11.07 -8.51
N VAL A 134 -4.79 9.95 -7.84
CA VAL A 134 -3.47 9.30 -7.80
C VAL A 134 -3.15 8.74 -9.18
N LEU A 135 -4.10 8.02 -9.77
CA LEU A 135 -3.96 7.43 -11.10
C LEU A 135 -3.73 8.50 -12.17
N ALA A 136 -4.56 9.56 -12.16
CA ALA A 136 -4.41 10.70 -13.06
C ALA A 136 -3.06 11.41 -12.88
N ALA A 137 -2.60 11.58 -11.63
CA ALA A 137 -1.29 12.17 -11.36
C ALA A 137 -0.15 11.33 -11.95
N VAL A 138 -0.17 10.02 -11.75
CA VAL A 138 0.86 9.11 -12.28
C VAL A 138 0.84 9.11 -13.81
N GLU A 139 -0.34 9.02 -14.43
CA GLU A 139 -0.48 9.10 -15.88
C GLU A 139 0.09 10.42 -16.44
N ASN A 140 -0.21 11.55 -15.80
CA ASN A 140 0.28 12.85 -16.23
C ASN A 140 1.81 12.92 -16.17
N VAL A 141 2.42 12.39 -15.10
CA VAL A 141 3.89 12.32 -14.98
C VAL A 141 4.50 11.41 -16.06
N LEU A 142 3.91 10.23 -16.30
CA LEU A 142 4.37 9.31 -17.35
C LEU A 142 4.28 9.93 -18.74
N ARG A 143 3.21 10.68 -19.04
CA ARG A 143 3.01 11.37 -20.33
C ARG A 143 3.95 12.55 -20.53
N ALA A 144 4.36 13.23 -19.46
CA ALA A 144 5.12 14.46 -19.53
C ALA A 144 6.57 14.30 -20.06
N LYS A 145 7.01 13.08 -20.42
CA LYS A 145 8.34 12.75 -20.96
C LYS A 145 9.49 13.44 -20.19
N VAL A 146 9.32 13.60 -18.89
CA VAL A 146 10.28 14.33 -18.06
C VAL A 146 11.56 13.48 -17.95
N PRO A 147 12.77 14.06 -18.13
CA PRO A 147 14.02 13.32 -18.07
C PRO A 147 14.43 12.90 -16.64
N ILE A 148 13.47 12.91 -15.71
CA ILE A 148 13.71 12.59 -14.31
C ILE A 148 13.32 11.13 -14.09
N ALA A 149 14.23 10.36 -13.45
CA ALA A 149 13.95 9.00 -13.02
C ALA A 149 12.89 8.99 -11.91
N THR A 150 11.66 8.63 -12.25
CA THR A 150 10.50 8.59 -11.34
C THR A 150 9.75 7.26 -11.40
N GLY A 151 10.07 6.37 -12.33
CA GLY A 151 9.39 5.09 -12.51
C GLY A 151 9.31 4.28 -11.22
N ARG A 152 10.42 4.21 -10.45
CA ARG A 152 10.43 3.55 -9.13
C ARG A 152 9.38 4.14 -8.19
N THR A 153 9.37 5.46 -8.03
CA THR A 153 8.46 6.17 -7.14
C THR A 153 7.01 5.97 -7.55
N LEU A 154 6.71 6.13 -8.85
CA LEU A 154 5.36 5.99 -9.39
C LEU A 154 4.84 4.56 -9.20
N PHE A 155 5.68 3.56 -9.52
CA PHE A 155 5.32 2.16 -9.31
C PHE A 155 5.12 1.84 -7.82
N SER A 156 6.00 2.34 -6.94
CA SER A 156 5.86 2.16 -5.49
C SER A 156 4.57 2.75 -4.95
N ILE A 157 4.18 3.96 -5.37
CA ILE A 157 2.91 4.58 -4.97
C ILE A 157 1.74 3.71 -5.38
N LEU A 158 1.66 3.30 -6.66
CA LEU A 158 0.55 2.48 -7.15
C LEU A 158 0.51 1.09 -6.50
N PHE A 159 1.67 0.46 -6.33
CA PHE A 159 1.76 -0.85 -5.67
C PHE A 159 1.20 -0.78 -4.25
N HIS A 160 1.69 0.16 -3.45
CA HIS A 160 1.24 0.28 -2.06
C HIS A 160 -0.21 0.77 -1.97
N LEU A 161 -0.68 1.59 -2.92
CA LEU A 161 -2.07 2.01 -2.94
C LEU A 161 -3.02 0.81 -3.13
N ILE A 162 -2.70 -0.10 -4.06
CA ILE A 162 -3.49 -1.31 -4.29
C ILE A 162 -3.37 -2.27 -3.10
N ASP A 163 -2.17 -2.48 -2.58
CA ASP A 163 -1.92 -3.36 -1.43
C ASP A 163 -2.70 -2.90 -0.18
N GLU A 164 -2.67 -1.60 0.12
CA GLU A 164 -3.43 -1.00 1.22
C GLU A 164 -4.94 -0.96 0.94
N TYR A 165 -5.36 -0.76 -0.31
CA TYR A 165 -6.78 -0.87 -0.68
C TYR A 165 -7.33 -2.27 -0.40
N ILE A 166 -6.61 -3.32 -0.83
CA ILE A 166 -6.96 -4.71 -0.56
C ILE A 166 -7.01 -4.95 0.95
N SER A 167 -6.00 -4.50 1.70
CA SER A 167 -5.95 -4.63 3.16
C SER A 167 -7.11 -3.90 3.84
N ALA A 168 -7.56 -2.76 3.31
CA ALA A 168 -8.70 -2.01 3.84
C ALA A 168 -10.03 -2.72 3.57
N VAL A 169 -10.19 -3.34 2.39
CA VAL A 169 -11.35 -4.18 2.05
C VAL A 169 -11.40 -5.39 2.99
N ASP A 170 -10.27 -6.07 3.15
CA ASP A 170 -10.08 -7.23 4.02
C ASP A 170 -10.43 -6.90 5.47
N ALA A 171 -9.83 -5.85 6.04
CA ALA A 171 -10.11 -5.41 7.40
C ALA A 171 -11.60 -5.03 7.62
N HIS A 172 -12.27 -4.50 6.60
CA HIS A 172 -13.70 -4.19 6.68
C HIS A 172 -14.57 -5.47 6.68
N GLN A 173 -14.19 -6.50 5.93
CA GLN A 173 -14.85 -7.82 5.93
C GLN A 173 -14.56 -8.60 7.24
N ASP A 174 -13.28 -8.69 7.63
CA ASP A 174 -12.82 -9.47 8.78
C ASP A 174 -13.26 -8.90 10.13
N GLY A 175 -13.60 -7.61 10.18
CA GLY A 175 -14.26 -6.99 11.33
C GLY A 175 -15.62 -7.60 11.69
N TRP A 176 -16.15 -8.51 10.86
CA TRP A 176 -17.36 -9.26 11.16
C TRP A 176 -17.06 -10.49 12.00
N SER A 177 -15.82 -11.00 11.98
CA SER A 177 -15.37 -12.06 12.87
C SER A 177 -15.16 -11.49 14.28
N HIS A 178 -15.81 -12.08 15.28
CA HIS A 178 -15.74 -11.63 16.69
C HIS A 178 -14.36 -11.79 17.36
N ARG A 179 -13.28 -12.00 16.60
CA ARG A 179 -11.94 -12.24 17.12
C ARG A 179 -11.13 -10.94 17.05
N PHE A 180 -11.29 -10.12 18.09
CA PHE A 180 -10.44 -8.97 18.44
C PHE A 180 -10.62 -7.65 17.66
N PRO A 181 -11.61 -6.81 18.03
CA PRO A 181 -11.48 -5.39 17.77
C PRO A 181 -10.55 -4.79 18.85
N MET A 182 -9.24 -4.70 18.58
CA MET A 182 -8.40 -3.73 19.31
C MET A 182 -8.74 -2.29 18.91
N VAL A 183 -9.48 -2.10 17.82
CA VAL A 183 -10.04 -0.83 17.35
C VAL A 183 -11.53 -1.05 17.05
N PRO A 184 -12.44 -0.17 17.47
CA PRO A 184 -13.84 -0.27 17.09
C PRO A 184 -13.96 -0.29 15.57
N ILE A 185 -14.49 -1.37 15.00
CA ILE A 185 -14.86 -1.39 13.59
C ILE A 185 -16.04 -0.43 13.45
N GLU A 186 -15.79 0.72 12.84
CA GLU A 186 -16.82 1.70 12.52
C GLU A 186 -17.81 1.06 11.54
N ARG A 187 -18.90 0.51 12.08
CA ARG A 187 -20.03 0.10 11.25
C ARG A 187 -20.66 1.36 10.66
N TYR A 188 -20.47 1.53 9.36
CA TYR A 188 -21.12 2.58 8.61
C TYR A 188 -22.63 2.35 8.61
N SER A 189 -23.37 3.10 9.44
CA SER A 189 -24.85 3.00 9.54
C SER A 189 -25.60 3.23 8.21
N TRP A 190 -24.92 3.79 7.22
CA TRP A 190 -25.41 4.07 5.86
C TRP A 190 -25.07 2.97 4.84
N VAL A 191 -24.32 1.94 5.24
CA VAL A 191 -24.12 0.70 4.48
C VAL A 191 -25.21 -0.30 4.87
N MET A 192 -25.69 -1.07 3.89
CA MET A 192 -26.69 -2.10 4.09
C MET A 192 -26.10 -3.27 4.89
N THR A 193 -26.94 -3.87 5.74
CA THR A 193 -26.63 -5.18 6.33
C THR A 193 -27.07 -6.30 5.39
N LEU A 194 -26.52 -7.51 5.53
CA LEU A 194 -26.94 -8.67 4.71
C LEU A 194 -28.46 -8.92 4.74
N VAL A 195 -29.11 -8.65 5.89
CA VAL A 195 -30.57 -8.77 6.01
C VAL A 195 -31.29 -7.71 5.17
N GLU A 196 -30.75 -6.49 5.12
CA GLU A 196 -31.31 -5.43 4.27
C GLU A 196 -31.08 -5.74 2.79
N GLU A 197 -29.91 -6.26 2.43
CA GLU A 197 -29.57 -6.66 1.06
C GLU A 197 -30.48 -7.79 0.56
N ALA A 198 -30.72 -8.82 1.38
CA ALA A 198 -31.58 -9.95 1.03
C ALA A 198 -33.07 -9.56 0.84
N ASN A 199 -33.50 -8.41 1.36
CA ASN A 199 -34.87 -7.92 1.25
C ASN A 199 -35.04 -6.83 0.18
N ASP A 200 -33.97 -6.33 -0.43
CA ASP A 200 -34.01 -5.34 -1.50
C ASP A 200 -33.88 -6.03 -2.87
N SER A 201 -34.94 -5.97 -3.67
CA SER A 201 -34.97 -6.60 -5.00
C SER A 201 -34.02 -5.97 -6.02
N THR A 202 -33.42 -4.80 -5.70
CA THR A 202 -32.45 -4.12 -6.56
C THR A 202 -31.00 -4.46 -6.24
N THR A 203 -30.76 -5.25 -5.18
CA THR A 203 -29.42 -5.60 -4.70
C THR A 203 -28.57 -6.26 -5.79
N ASP A 204 -29.10 -7.29 -6.45
CA ASP A 204 -28.34 -8.06 -7.45
C ASP A 204 -27.87 -7.17 -8.61
N GLU A 205 -28.78 -6.39 -9.21
CA GLU A 205 -28.46 -5.49 -10.31
C GLU A 205 -27.42 -4.44 -9.92
N ARG A 206 -27.60 -3.79 -8.75
CA ARG A 206 -26.65 -2.79 -8.24
C ARG A 206 -25.28 -3.39 -7.95
N SER A 207 -25.25 -4.59 -7.38
CA SER A 207 -24.01 -5.30 -7.10
C SER A 207 -23.26 -5.62 -8.40
N THR A 208 -23.96 -6.18 -9.40
CA THR A 208 -23.37 -6.45 -10.72
C THR A 208 -22.83 -5.18 -11.39
N MET A 209 -23.57 -4.06 -11.32
CA MET A 209 -23.09 -2.78 -11.84
C MET A 209 -21.84 -2.28 -11.09
N ALA A 210 -21.85 -2.34 -9.77
CA ALA A 210 -20.73 -1.91 -8.95
C ALA A 210 -19.46 -2.73 -9.20
N VAL A 211 -19.61 -4.06 -9.34
CA VAL A 211 -18.52 -4.98 -9.71
C VAL A 211 -17.95 -4.61 -11.07
N LYS A 212 -18.79 -4.47 -12.09
CA LYS A 212 -18.36 -4.11 -13.45
C LYS A 212 -17.60 -2.78 -13.49
N ASP A 213 -18.09 -1.77 -12.77
CA ASP A 213 -17.44 -0.46 -12.70
C ASP A 213 -16.10 -0.53 -11.94
N ALA A 214 -16.02 -1.35 -10.89
CA ALA A 214 -14.79 -1.57 -10.15
C ALA A 214 -13.74 -2.29 -11.01
N GLU A 215 -14.14 -3.31 -11.77
CA GLU A 215 -13.28 -4.03 -12.71
C GLU A 215 -12.71 -3.09 -13.78
N ALA A 216 -13.55 -2.25 -14.40
CA ALA A 216 -13.09 -1.26 -15.38
C ALA A 216 -12.05 -0.29 -14.81
N ARG A 217 -12.19 0.08 -13.53
CA ARG A 217 -11.20 0.91 -12.83
C ARG A 217 -9.92 0.15 -12.56
N LEU A 218 -10.01 -1.08 -12.07
CA LEU A 218 -8.85 -1.94 -11.80
C LEU A 218 -8.07 -2.28 -13.08
N GLU A 219 -8.74 -2.42 -14.22
CA GLU A 219 -8.09 -2.55 -15.53
C GLU A 219 -7.28 -1.29 -15.89
N ARG A 220 -7.81 -0.10 -15.59
CA ARG A 220 -7.06 1.14 -15.77
C ARG A 220 -5.85 1.22 -14.83
N TYR A 221 -6.01 0.82 -13.58
CA TYR A 221 -4.87 0.68 -12.66
C TYR A 221 -3.82 -0.29 -13.21
N ASP A 222 -4.23 -1.43 -13.75
CA ASP A 222 -3.33 -2.41 -14.35
C ASP A 222 -2.49 -1.80 -15.48
N SER A 223 -3.15 -1.11 -16.40
CA SER A 223 -2.49 -0.46 -17.54
C SER A 223 -1.45 0.57 -17.10
N VAL A 224 -1.82 1.47 -16.18
CA VAL A 224 -0.93 2.54 -15.71
C VAL A 224 0.21 1.99 -14.84
N MET A 225 -0.08 1.00 -13.99
CA MET A 225 0.91 0.37 -13.14
C MET A 225 1.92 -0.43 -13.97
N ALA A 226 1.50 -1.10 -15.03
CA ALA A 226 2.40 -1.76 -15.99
C ALA A 226 3.32 -0.75 -16.70
N LEU A 227 2.80 0.42 -17.11
CA LEU A 227 3.62 1.48 -17.70
C LEU A 227 4.62 2.07 -16.69
N ALA A 228 4.20 2.31 -15.45
CA ALA A 228 5.08 2.75 -14.38
C ALA A 228 6.20 1.73 -14.10
N LEU A 229 5.86 0.43 -14.11
CA LEU A 229 6.82 -0.65 -13.96
C LEU A 229 7.81 -0.73 -15.14
N GLN A 230 7.34 -0.57 -16.38
CA GLN A 230 8.21 -0.53 -17.55
C GLN A 230 9.20 0.64 -17.47
N ARG A 231 8.72 1.81 -17.04
CA ARG A 231 9.57 2.98 -16.81
C ARG A 231 10.56 2.72 -15.67
N TYR A 232 10.12 2.11 -14.57
CA TYR A 232 10.99 1.73 -13.46
C TYR A 232 12.12 0.80 -13.94
N LYS A 233 11.78 -0.21 -14.72
CA LYS A 233 12.76 -1.12 -15.32
C LYS A 233 13.74 -0.39 -16.23
N ALA A 234 13.28 0.48 -17.12
CA ALA A 234 14.15 1.24 -18.03
C ALA A 234 15.11 2.19 -17.29
N GLU A 235 14.71 2.70 -16.12
CA GLU A 235 15.55 3.54 -15.26
C GLU A 235 16.56 2.74 -14.43
N CYS A 236 16.41 1.41 -14.34
CA CYS A 236 17.26 0.53 -13.56
C CYS A 236 18.04 -0.39 -14.49
N THR A 237 19.24 0.02 -14.88
CA THR A 237 20.00 -0.69 -15.91
C THR A 237 20.67 -1.99 -15.41
N GLU A 238 21.03 -2.14 -14.13
CA GLU A 238 21.83 -3.31 -13.69
C GLU A 238 21.65 -3.71 -12.21
N TYR A 239 20.54 -4.37 -11.83
CA TYR A 239 20.44 -4.96 -10.48
C TYR A 239 19.58 -6.22 -10.42
N TRP A 240 20.22 -7.38 -10.29
CA TRP A 240 19.56 -8.67 -10.00
C TRP A 240 18.80 -8.67 -8.67
N GLN A 241 19.25 -7.88 -7.69
CA GLN A 241 18.55 -7.73 -6.41
C GLN A 241 17.18 -7.06 -6.58
N LEU A 242 17.04 -6.19 -7.59
CA LEU A 242 15.77 -5.51 -7.89
C LEU A 242 14.77 -6.47 -8.52
N SER A 243 15.18 -7.37 -9.42
CA SER A 243 14.27 -8.35 -10.03
C SER A 243 13.72 -9.33 -8.99
N ALA A 244 14.53 -9.75 -8.02
CA ALA A 244 14.07 -10.57 -6.89
C ALA A 244 13.03 -9.82 -6.01
N ALA A 245 13.25 -8.54 -5.75
CA ALA A 245 12.28 -7.71 -5.02
C ALA A 245 10.97 -7.52 -5.78
N ILE A 246 11.04 -7.33 -7.11
CA ILE A 246 9.86 -7.31 -7.99
C ILE A 246 9.14 -8.65 -7.97
N GLY A 247 9.87 -9.78 -7.97
CA GLY A 247 9.29 -11.11 -7.82
C GLY A 247 8.47 -11.27 -6.56
N ARG A 248 9.00 -10.84 -5.40
CA ARG A 248 8.24 -10.86 -4.13
C ARG A 248 6.99 -9.97 -4.19
N LYS A 249 7.11 -8.76 -4.75
CA LYS A 249 5.97 -7.86 -4.94
C LYS A 249 4.90 -8.49 -5.85
N GLN A 250 5.29 -9.24 -6.88
CA GLN A 250 4.36 -9.95 -7.74
C GLN A 250 3.61 -11.06 -7.01
N GLU A 251 4.30 -11.82 -6.16
CA GLU A 251 3.69 -12.87 -5.32
C GLU A 251 2.71 -12.27 -4.31
N THR A 252 3.08 -11.17 -3.65
CA THR A 252 2.17 -10.41 -2.76
C THR A 252 0.94 -9.92 -3.52
N LEU A 253 1.14 -9.27 -4.68
CA LEU A 253 0.03 -8.75 -5.48
C LEU A 253 -0.90 -9.85 -5.97
N ALA A 254 -0.36 -11.00 -6.38
CA ALA A 254 -1.15 -12.15 -6.78
C ALA A 254 -2.07 -12.64 -5.66
N ARG A 255 -1.53 -12.81 -4.45
CA ARG A 255 -2.32 -13.22 -3.28
C ARG A 255 -3.39 -12.18 -2.93
N GLY A 256 -3.02 -10.91 -2.92
CA GLY A 256 -3.97 -9.82 -2.67
C GLY A 256 -5.10 -9.77 -3.70
N CYS A 257 -4.81 -10.00 -4.98
CA CYS A 257 -5.82 -10.07 -6.03
C CYS A 257 -6.79 -11.24 -5.84
N CYS A 258 -6.29 -12.42 -5.46
CA CYS A 258 -7.14 -13.57 -5.14
C CYS A 258 -8.06 -13.26 -3.95
N LEU A 259 -7.51 -12.69 -2.88
CA LEU A 259 -8.29 -12.30 -1.70
C LEU A 259 -9.36 -11.26 -2.05
N LEU A 260 -9.00 -10.23 -2.82
CA LEU A 260 -9.95 -9.22 -3.27
C LEU A 260 -11.07 -9.84 -4.10
N THR A 261 -10.73 -10.75 -5.02
CA THR A 261 -11.71 -11.47 -5.85
C THR A 261 -12.69 -12.25 -4.96
N GLU A 262 -12.18 -13.00 -4.00
CA GLU A 262 -12.99 -13.77 -3.04
C GLU A 262 -13.93 -12.87 -2.22
N GLN A 263 -13.44 -11.71 -1.78
CA GLN A 263 -14.18 -10.81 -0.89
C GLN A 263 -15.21 -9.91 -1.58
N THR A 264 -15.06 -9.69 -2.89
CA THR A 264 -15.83 -8.66 -3.61
C THR A 264 -16.50 -9.18 -4.87
N GLY A 265 -16.10 -10.35 -5.37
CA GLY A 265 -16.50 -10.86 -6.68
C GLY A 265 -15.84 -10.12 -7.84
N TYR A 266 -14.82 -9.29 -7.61
CA TYR A 266 -14.10 -8.60 -8.68
C TYR A 266 -13.19 -9.56 -9.43
N GLY A 267 -13.10 -9.44 -10.75
CA GLY A 267 -12.34 -10.36 -11.58
C GLY A 267 -13.32 -11.24 -12.34
N SER A 268 -13.28 -11.14 -13.67
CA SER A 268 -14.29 -11.70 -14.57
C SER A 268 -14.73 -13.11 -14.20
N GLU A 269 -16.03 -13.41 -14.34
CA GLU A 269 -16.62 -14.75 -14.16
C GLU A 269 -15.91 -15.85 -14.96
N THR A 270 -15.20 -15.50 -16.04
CA THR A 270 -14.45 -16.45 -16.88
C THR A 270 -13.18 -17.01 -16.22
N ASP A 271 -12.77 -16.48 -15.06
CA ASP A 271 -11.57 -16.90 -14.35
C ASP A 271 -11.89 -17.26 -12.90
N GLU A 272 -12.34 -18.50 -12.70
CA GLU A 272 -12.78 -19.07 -11.41
C GLU A 272 -11.73 -18.97 -10.28
N MET A 273 -10.48 -18.64 -10.61
CA MET A 273 -9.35 -18.64 -9.68
C MET A 273 -8.85 -17.24 -9.30
N GLY A 274 -9.52 -16.17 -9.78
CA GLY A 274 -9.15 -14.78 -9.46
C GLY A 274 -7.81 -14.34 -10.05
N PHE A 275 -7.36 -14.95 -11.15
CA PHE A 275 -6.18 -14.50 -11.86
C PHE A 275 -6.43 -13.25 -12.72
N GLY A 276 -7.69 -12.87 -12.96
CA GLY A 276 -8.11 -11.82 -13.89
C GLY A 276 -7.77 -10.39 -13.45
N LEU A 277 -7.43 -10.15 -12.19
CA LEU A 277 -7.06 -8.82 -11.70
C LEU A 277 -5.56 -8.54 -11.88
N LEU A 278 -5.26 -7.34 -12.40
CA LEU A 278 -3.92 -6.79 -12.59
C LEU A 278 -2.97 -7.70 -13.39
N VAL A 279 -3.52 -8.41 -14.38
CA VAL A 279 -2.83 -9.43 -15.18
C VAL A 279 -1.61 -8.85 -15.91
N THR A 280 -1.74 -7.68 -16.52
CA THR A 280 -0.69 -7.05 -17.33
C THR A 280 0.52 -6.71 -16.48
N THR A 281 0.28 -6.10 -15.33
CA THR A 281 1.30 -5.72 -14.34
C THR A 281 1.98 -6.97 -13.80
N ARG A 282 1.20 -7.97 -13.34
CA ARG A 282 1.75 -9.22 -12.80
C ARG A 282 2.62 -9.95 -13.83
N ASN A 283 2.14 -10.09 -15.07
CA ASN A 283 2.90 -10.70 -16.16
C ASN A 283 4.19 -9.93 -16.47
N SER A 284 4.15 -8.61 -16.42
CA SER A 284 5.33 -7.77 -16.60
C SER A 284 6.37 -7.96 -15.48
N MET A 285 5.91 -8.13 -14.24
CA MET A 285 6.78 -8.44 -13.09
C MET A 285 7.40 -9.84 -13.19
N ILE A 286 6.61 -10.85 -13.59
CA ILE A 286 7.10 -12.23 -13.85
C ILE A 286 8.19 -12.22 -14.92
N ARG A 287 7.94 -11.55 -16.05
CA ARG A 287 8.92 -11.41 -17.13
C ARG A 287 10.20 -10.72 -16.67
N TRP A 288 10.10 -9.69 -15.82
CA TRP A 288 11.28 -9.04 -15.26
C TRP A 288 12.05 -9.99 -14.32
N LYS A 289 11.37 -10.73 -13.43
CA LYS A 289 11.99 -11.75 -12.57
C LYS A 289 12.76 -12.80 -13.37
N GLY A 290 12.17 -13.31 -14.46
CA GLY A 290 12.76 -14.39 -15.27
C GLY A 290 14.01 -14.02 -16.07
N GLN A 291 14.19 -12.74 -16.44
CA GLN A 291 15.35 -12.28 -17.23
C GLN A 291 16.69 -12.38 -16.50
N THR A 292 16.68 -12.46 -15.16
CA THR A 292 17.90 -12.59 -14.36
C THR A 292 18.29 -14.04 -14.07
N SER A 293 17.35 -14.99 -14.22
CA SER A 293 17.60 -16.42 -13.95
C SER A 293 18.28 -17.14 -15.12
N SER A 294 18.12 -16.63 -16.34
CA SER A 294 18.70 -17.23 -17.56
C SER A 294 20.16 -16.84 -17.82
N GLY A 295 20.79 -16.03 -16.96
CA GLY A 295 22.16 -15.54 -17.12
C GLY A 295 23.19 -16.15 -16.16
N SER A 296 22.78 -17.01 -15.23
CA SER A 296 23.66 -17.57 -14.18
C SER A 296 23.96 -19.07 -14.32
N GLU A 297 23.48 -19.73 -15.39
CA GLU A 297 23.68 -21.18 -15.62
C GLU A 297 24.72 -21.48 -16.73
N ALA A 298 25.51 -20.50 -17.18
CA ALA A 298 26.37 -20.65 -18.36
C ALA A 298 27.86 -20.91 -18.10
N ASP A 299 28.33 -21.06 -16.84
CA ASP A 299 29.77 -21.07 -16.54
C ASP A 299 30.23 -22.11 -15.51
N ASP A 300 29.60 -23.30 -15.45
CA ASP A 300 30.15 -24.40 -14.63
C ASP A 300 29.89 -25.79 -15.20
N SER A 301 30.60 -26.14 -16.29
CA SER A 301 31.04 -27.51 -16.55
C SER A 301 32.02 -27.53 -17.73
N GLY A 302 33.27 -27.17 -17.46
CA GLY A 302 34.29 -27.02 -18.49
C GLY A 302 35.68 -27.46 -18.07
N TYR A 303 35.84 -28.48 -17.21
CA TYR A 303 37.11 -29.20 -17.05
C TYR A 303 36.85 -30.64 -16.56
N GLU A 304 36.72 -31.58 -17.50
CA GLU A 304 37.18 -32.96 -17.27
C GLU A 304 38.48 -33.13 -18.06
N THR A 305 39.58 -33.28 -17.33
CA THR A 305 40.87 -33.79 -17.81
C THR A 305 40.92 -35.30 -17.71
#